data_AF-A0A417ANH8-F1
#
_entry.id   AF-A0A417ANH8-F1
#
_cell.length_a   1.000
_cell.length_b   1.000
_cell.length_c   1.000
_cell.angle_alpha   90.00
_cell.angle_beta   90.00
_cell.angle_gamma   90.00
#
_symmetry.space_group_name_H-M   'P 1'
#
loop_
_entity.id
_entity.type
_entity.pdbx_description
1 polymer ?
#
loop_
_entity_poly.entity_id
_entity_poly.type
_entity_poly.pdbx_seq_one_letter_code
_entity_poly.pdbx_strand_id
1 'polypeptide(L)'
;MDEKKLKEDSGFPYGWNKGDTCVMITNKTKKSTCEYTVESYDGRYFGVRSHTGLYHRVSPWRMFRTREEAVETLLESKEQGYGGMTLG
;
A
#
# COMPACT_ATOMS: atom_id res chain seq x y z
N MET A 1 2.27 33.55 -4.42
CA MET A 1 1.07 32.69 -4.51
C MET A 1 1.57 31.26 -4.39
N ASP A 2 2.11 30.83 -3.25
CA ASP A 2 1.49 30.79 -1.92
C ASP A 2 0.10 30.21 -1.98
N GLU A 3 0.03 28.89 -2.01
CA GLU A 3 -1.01 28.13 -1.33
C GLU A 3 -0.36 26.82 -0.86
N LYS A 4 0.46 26.95 0.19
CA LYS A 4 0.67 25.88 1.16
C LYS A 4 -0.72 25.46 1.61
N LYS A 5 -1.27 24.45 0.96
CA LYS A 5 -2.51 23.81 1.40
C LYS A 5 -2.18 23.14 2.72
N LEU A 6 -2.47 23.83 3.82
CA LEU A 6 -2.62 23.23 5.14
C LEU A 6 -3.63 22.09 4.95
N LYS A 7 -3.13 20.88 4.76
CA LYS A 7 -3.97 19.70 4.77
C LYS A 7 -3.89 19.19 6.20
N GLU A 8 -4.84 19.68 6.96
CA GLU A 8 -5.35 19.18 8.23
C GLU A 8 -4.68 17.86 8.66
N ASP A 9 -4.01 17.92 9.80
CA ASP A 9 -3.26 16.85 10.46
C ASP A 9 -4.22 15.76 10.98
N SER A 10 -4.93 15.11 10.07
CA SER A 10 -5.65 13.86 10.31
C SER A 10 -4.98 12.79 9.46
N GLY A 11 -3.70 12.57 9.72
CA GLY A 11 -2.93 11.49 9.12
C GLY A 11 -3.56 10.15 9.47
N PHE A 12 -3.58 9.24 8.52
CA PHE A 12 -3.86 7.84 8.79
C PHE A 12 -2.70 7.24 9.60
N PRO A 13 -2.93 6.12 10.33
CA PRO A 13 -1.86 5.48 11.07
C PRO A 13 -0.71 5.04 10.14
N TYR A 14 0.44 4.73 10.73
CA TYR A 14 1.65 4.36 10.00
C TYR A 14 2.21 5.48 9.09
N GLY A 15 1.84 6.74 9.38
CA GLY A 15 2.34 7.92 8.68
C GLY A 15 1.74 8.13 7.28
N TRP A 16 0.67 7.41 6.93
CA TRP A 16 0.00 7.57 5.65
C TRP A 16 -0.95 8.78 5.67
N ASN A 17 -1.16 9.40 4.51
CA ASN A 17 -2.10 10.50 4.36
C ASN A 17 -3.04 10.25 3.20
N LYS A 18 -4.22 10.87 3.23
CA LYS A 18 -5.11 10.84 2.06
C LYS A 18 -4.42 11.54 0.88
N GLY A 19 -4.36 10.86 -0.26
CA GLY A 19 -3.67 11.29 -1.47
C GLY A 19 -2.20 10.86 -1.54
N ASP A 20 -1.69 10.17 -0.53
CA ASP A 20 -0.33 9.61 -0.54
C ASP A 20 -0.24 8.43 -1.53
N THR A 21 0.95 8.18 -2.07
CA THR A 21 1.18 7.08 -3.02
C THR A 21 1.83 5.92 -2.29
N CYS A 22 1.18 4.77 -2.32
CA CYS A 22 1.73 3.51 -1.81
C CYS A 22 2.01 2.54 -2.95
N VAL A 23 3.07 1.76 -2.78
CA VAL A 23 3.46 0.69 -3.68
C VAL A 23 3.02 -0.64 -3.09
N MET A 24 2.43 -1.51 -3.91
CA MET A 24 2.01 -2.84 -3.50
C MET A 24 2.54 -3.90 -4.44
N ILE A 25 2.85 -5.08 -3.90
CA ILE A 25 3.29 -6.22 -4.69
C ILE A 25 2.07 -6.87 -5.35
N THR A 26 2.01 -6.85 -6.68
CA THR A 26 0.94 -7.48 -7.47
C THR A 26 1.33 -8.87 -7.94
N ASN A 27 2.62 -9.12 -8.19
CA ASN A 27 3.12 -10.44 -8.57
C ASN A 27 4.39 -10.78 -7.79
N LYS A 28 4.27 -11.76 -6.88
CA LYS A 28 5.38 -12.25 -6.06
C LYS A 28 6.49 -12.90 -6.91
N THR A 29 6.14 -13.75 -7.87
CA THR A 29 7.13 -14.48 -8.68
C THR A 29 7.96 -13.54 -9.55
N LYS A 30 7.32 -12.53 -10.13
CA LYS A 30 7.95 -11.54 -11.01
C LYS A 30 8.47 -10.32 -10.25
N LYS A 31 8.34 -10.28 -8.92
CA LYS A 31 8.67 -9.10 -8.09
C LYS A 31 8.02 -7.82 -8.62
N SER A 32 6.82 -7.94 -9.19
CA SER A 32 6.11 -6.83 -9.81
C SER A 32 5.32 -6.07 -8.76
N THR A 33 5.40 -4.76 -8.84
CA THR A 33 4.71 -3.83 -7.96
C THR A 33 3.85 -2.88 -8.77
N CYS A 34 2.77 -2.38 -8.17
CA CYS A 34 1.96 -1.32 -8.72
C CYS A 34 1.74 -0.21 -7.69
N GLU A 35 1.55 1.00 -8.19
CA GLU A 35 1.29 2.20 -7.40
C GLU A 35 -0.22 2.41 -7.23
N TYR A 36 -0.58 2.87 -6.04
CA TYR A 36 -1.95 3.15 -5.66
C TYR A 36 -1.99 4.41 -4.79
N THR A 37 -3.07 5.16 -4.88
CA THR A 37 -3.31 6.36 -4.08
C THR A 37 -4.14 6.02 -2.86
N VAL A 38 -3.69 6.40 -1.67
CA VAL A 38 -4.42 6.22 -0.42
C VAL A 38 -5.61 7.17 -0.36
N GLU A 39 -6.80 6.65 -0.06
CA GLU A 39 -8.02 7.45 -0.01
C GLU A 39 -8.70 7.48 1.35
N SER A 40 -8.71 6.35 2.04
CA SER A 40 -9.43 6.16 3.30
C SER A 40 -8.75 5.13 4.19
N TYR A 41 -9.11 5.14 5.47
CA TYR A 41 -8.71 4.12 6.43
C TYR A 41 -9.90 3.78 7.32
N ASP A 42 -10.27 2.50 7.36
CA ASP A 42 -11.46 2.00 8.08
C ASP A 42 -11.14 1.57 9.53
N GLY A 43 -9.98 1.94 10.07
CA GLY A 43 -9.51 1.46 11.38
C GLY A 43 -8.74 0.14 11.33
N ARG A 44 -8.91 -0.63 10.25
CA ARG A 44 -8.20 -1.92 10.02
C ARG A 44 -7.50 -2.01 8.66
N TYR A 45 -8.15 -1.49 7.62
CA TYR A 45 -7.67 -1.56 6.24
C TYR A 45 -7.60 -0.17 5.62
N PHE A 46 -6.64 0.01 4.74
CA PHE A 46 -6.52 1.18 3.88
C PHE A 46 -7.32 0.98 2.60
N GLY A 47 -8.17 1.95 2.28
CA GLY A 47 -8.78 2.10 0.98
C GLY A 47 -7.80 2.79 0.04
N VAL A 48 -7.40 2.11 -1.03
CA VAL A 48 -6.44 2.60 -2.02
C VAL A 48 -7.02 2.49 -3.42
N ARG A 49 -6.68 3.43 -4.30
CA ARG A 49 -7.18 3.48 -5.67
C ARG A 49 -6.04 3.36 -6.67
N SER A 50 -6.20 2.47 -7.65
CA SER A 50 -5.31 2.31 -8.79
C SER A 50 -5.41 3.53 -9.73
N HIS A 51 -4.38 3.75 -10.54
CA HIS A 51 -4.44 4.67 -11.68
C HIS A 51 -5.60 4.38 -12.65
N THR A 52 -6.03 3.11 -12.75
CA THR A 52 -7.19 2.71 -13.56
C THR A 52 -8.54 3.05 -12.92
N GLY A 53 -8.54 3.64 -11.71
CA GLY A 53 -9.74 3.96 -10.94
C GLY A 53 -10.28 2.81 -10.10
N LEU A 54 -9.67 1.63 -10.15
CA LEU A 54 -10.09 0.47 -9.35
C LEU A 54 -9.76 0.70 -7.88
N TYR A 55 -10.76 0.51 -7.01
CA TYR A 55 -10.63 0.65 -5.57
C TYR A 55 -10.33 -0.70 -4.90
N HIS A 56 -9.38 -0.70 -3.98
CA HIS A 56 -8.95 -1.87 -3.22
C HIS A 56 -8.88 -1.57 -1.72
N ARG A 57 -9.12 -2.60 -0.91
CA ARG A 57 -8.87 -2.57 0.54
C ARG A 57 -7.67 -3.42 0.87
N VAL A 58 -6.66 -2.84 1.50
CA VAL A 58 -5.39 -3.50 1.77
C VAL A 58 -4.93 -3.29 3.20
N SER A 59 -4.20 -4.28 3.71
CA SER A 59 -3.58 -4.18 5.03
C SER A 59 -2.37 -3.23 4.97
N PRO A 60 -2.09 -2.46 6.03
CA PRO A 60 -0.91 -1.60 6.11
C PRO A 60 0.40 -2.35 5.83
N TRP A 61 0.49 -3.60 6.28
CA TRP A 61 1.64 -4.50 6.06
C TRP A 61 1.96 -4.82 4.59
N ARG A 62 1.04 -4.53 3.66
CA ARG A 62 1.24 -4.72 2.21
C ARG A 62 1.51 -3.42 1.46
N MET A 63 1.52 -2.30 2.16
CA MET A 63 1.75 -0.97 1.60
C MET A 63 3.19 -0.57 1.87
N PHE A 64 3.91 -0.25 0.82
CA PHE A 64 5.31 0.15 0.87
C PHE A 64 5.46 1.57 0.32
N ARG A 65 6.46 2.31 0.78
CA ARG A 65 6.77 3.64 0.23
C ARG A 65 7.48 3.51 -1.10
N THR A 66 8.31 2.49 -1.25
CA THR A 66 9.10 2.25 -2.46
C THR A 66 8.93 0.85 -2.99
N ARG A 67 9.23 0.67 -4.29
CA ARG A 67 9.32 -0.66 -4.90
C ARG A 67 10.40 -1.51 -4.26
N GLU A 68 11.53 -0.92 -3.87
CA GLU A 68 12.66 -1.64 -3.30
C GLU A 68 12.29 -2.29 -1.97
N GLU A 69 11.67 -1.54 -1.06
CA GLU A 69 11.13 -2.08 0.20
C GLU A 69 10.10 -3.19 -0.02
N ALA A 70 9.21 -3.00 -1.00
CA ALA A 70 8.22 -4.01 -1.36
C ALA A 70 8.89 -5.32 -1.82
N VAL A 71 9.95 -5.22 -2.62
CA VAL A 71 10.70 -6.38 -3.12
C VAL A 71 11.56 -7.01 -2.03
N GLU A 72 12.09 -6.22 -1.09
CA GLU A 72 12.85 -6.73 0.06
C GLU A 72 11.96 -7.54 1.00
N THR A 73 10.80 -6.99 1.38
CA THR A 73 9.81 -7.72 2.17
C THR A 73 9.32 -8.99 1.46
N LEU A 74 9.26 -8.96 0.13
CA LEU A 74 8.93 -10.15 -0.65
C LEU A 74 10.00 -11.24 -0.51
N LEU A 75 11.28 -10.88 -0.55
CA LEU A 75 12.40 -11.80 -0.36
C LEU A 75 12.36 -12.40 1.04
N GLU A 76 12.20 -11.57 2.06
CA GLU A 76 12.08 -12.01 3.47
C GLU A 76 10.86 -12.92 3.68
N SER A 77 9.72 -12.59 3.05
CA SER A 77 8.51 -13.44 3.09
C SER A 77 8.64 -14.76 2.33
N LYS A 78 9.63 -14.90 1.44
CA LYS A 78 9.91 -16.16 0.74
C LYS A 78 10.66 -17.13 1.66
N GLU A 79 11.41 -16.59 2.62
CA GLU A 79 12.14 -17.35 3.64
C GLU A 79 11.22 -17.73 4.82
N GLN A 80 10.25 -16.87 5.13
CA GLN A 80 9.22 -17.13 6.14
C GLN A 80 7.91 -17.54 5.45
N GLY A 81 7.74 -18.83 5.17
CA GLY A 81 6.58 -19.41 4.48
C GLY A 81 5.23 -19.12 5.13
N TYR A 82 4.68 -17.91 4.94
CA TYR A 82 3.30 -17.58 5.24
C TYR A 82 2.48 -17.71 3.96
N GLY A 83 1.84 -18.89 3.88
CA GLY A 83 0.89 -19.27 2.86
C GLY A 83 -0.09 -18.14 2.59
N GLY A 84 -0.06 -17.68 1.35
CA GLY A 84 -1.28 -17.17 0.75
C GLY A 84 -2.35 -18.24 0.91
N MET A 85 -3.52 -17.80 1.39
CA MET A 85 -4.77 -18.53 1.39
C MET A 85 -4.81 -19.62 0.32
N THR A 86 -4.73 -20.87 0.77
CA THR A 86 -5.25 -21.99 0.02
C THR A 86 -6.75 -21.76 -0.14
N LEU A 87 -7.20 -21.35 -1.33
CA LEU A 87 -8.59 -21.59 -1.73
C LEU A 87 -8.72 -23.09 -1.94
N GLY A 88 -9.23 -23.78 -0.93
CA GLY A 88 -9.84 -25.10 -1.06
C GLY A 88 -11.30 -24.99 -1.49
#